data_AF-A0A382KW85-F1
#
_entry.id   AF-A0A382KW85-F1
#
_cell.length_a   1.000
_cell.length_b   1.000
_cell.length_c   1.000
_cell.angle_alpha   90.00
_cell.angle_beta   90.00
_cell.angle_gamma   90.00
#
_symmetry.space_group_name_H-M   'P 1'
#
loop_
_entity.id
_entity.type
_entity.pdbx_description
1 polymer ?
#
loop_
_entity_poly.entity_id
_entity_poly.type
_entity_poly.pdbx_seq_one_letter_code
_entity_poly.pdbx_strand_id
1 'polypeptide(L)'
;LESRQAWWMGTVITTAIGIGLFTETKTIVPKIAAMLLLAAPHLIGAPQPLIFESNVPAELSAQFVIASLLTSAFFWMVLGVSTGYFYQRLVTRTTDSLSTVSA
;
A
#
# COMPACT_ATOMS: atom_id res chain seq x y z
N LEU A 1 -10.39 18.07 -15.18
CA LEU A 1 -9.24 17.35 -14.58
C LEU A 1 -9.34 17.34 -13.05
N GLU A 2 -9.66 18.47 -12.42
CA GLU A 2 -9.89 18.62 -10.97
C GLU A 2 -10.74 17.51 -10.31
N SER A 3 -11.90 17.16 -10.88
CA SER A 3 -12.79 16.13 -10.31
C SER A 3 -12.14 14.74 -10.21
N ARG A 4 -11.29 14.34 -11.16
CA ARG A 4 -10.56 13.06 -11.12
C ARG A 4 -9.45 13.08 -10.07
N GLN A 5 -8.75 14.19 -9.94
CA GLN A 5 -7.70 14.36 -8.94
C GLN A 5 -8.29 14.34 -7.52
N ALA A 6 -9.43 15.01 -7.32
CA ALA A 6 -10.18 14.94 -6.07
C ALA A 6 -10.66 13.52 -5.76
N TRP A 7 -11.18 12.79 -6.76
CA TRP A 7 -11.56 11.39 -6.61
C TRP A 7 -10.35 10.51 -6.24
N TRP A 8 -9.23 10.68 -6.93
CA TRP A 8 -7.99 9.95 -6.66
C TRP A 8 -7.46 10.21 -5.25
N MET A 9 -7.35 11.48 -4.84
CA MET A 9 -6.96 11.85 -3.47
C MET A 9 -7.90 11.27 -2.43
N GLY A 10 -9.22 11.31 -2.69
CA GLY A 10 -10.22 10.67 -1.83
C GLY A 10 -9.94 9.18 -1.65
N THR A 11 -9.71 8.45 -2.75
CA THR A 11 -9.40 7.01 -2.69
C THR A 11 -8.11 6.71 -1.92
N VAL A 12 -7.07 7.54 -2.09
CA VAL A 12 -5.78 7.40 -1.39
C VAL A 12 -5.94 7.62 0.10
N ILE A 13 -6.61 8.69 0.50
CA ILE A 13 -6.86 9.02 1.91
C ILE A 13 -7.68 7.92 2.57
N THR A 14 -8.76 7.48 1.92
CA THR A 14 -9.60 6.38 2.39
C THR A 14 -8.80 5.09 2.56
N THR A 15 -7.92 4.75 1.62
CA THR A 15 -7.09 3.54 1.72
C THR A 15 -6.06 3.63 2.84
N ALA A 16 -5.40 4.79 2.98
CA ALA A 16 -4.43 5.01 4.06
C ALA A 16 -5.08 4.88 5.45
N ILE A 17 -6.26 5.48 5.64
CA ILE A 17 -7.03 5.37 6.90
C ILE A 17 -7.48 3.92 7.13
N GLY A 18 -7.96 3.23 6.09
CA GLY A 18 -8.40 1.84 6.18
C GLY A 18 -7.28 0.88 6.61
N ILE A 19 -6.10 0.99 5.99
CA ILE A 19 -4.93 0.18 6.36
C ILE A 19 -4.44 0.54 7.77
N GLY A 20 -4.38 1.83 8.11
CA GLY A 20 -3.99 2.29 9.45
C GLY A 20 -4.87 1.68 10.54
N LEU A 21 -6.19 1.76 10.38
CA LEU A 21 -7.15 1.17 11.31
C LEU A 21 -7.00 -0.36 11.43
N PHE A 22 -6.65 -1.05 10.34
CA PHE A 22 -6.51 -2.51 10.34
C PHE A 22 -5.28 -3.01 11.09
N THR A 23 -4.21 -2.22 11.10
CA THR A 23 -2.90 -2.63 11.65
C THR A 23 -2.85 -2.46 13.18
N GLU A 24 -3.55 -1.48 13.72
CA GLU A 24 -3.41 -1.05 15.11
C GLU A 24 -4.49 -1.62 16.06
N THR A 25 -5.53 -2.28 15.53
CA THR A 25 -6.71 -2.66 16.32
C THR A 25 -6.84 -4.16 16.62
N LYS A 26 -7.01 -4.48 17.92
CA LYS A 26 -7.22 -5.85 18.44
C LYS A 26 -8.68 -6.31 18.37
N THR A 27 -9.63 -5.39 18.15
CA THR A 27 -11.07 -5.65 18.16
C THR A 27 -11.66 -5.71 16.74
N ILE A 28 -12.75 -6.45 16.55
CA ILE A 28 -13.36 -6.71 15.24
C ILE A 28 -14.10 -5.49 14.66
N VAL A 29 -14.64 -4.63 15.52
CA VAL A 29 -15.45 -3.45 15.13
C VAL A 29 -14.70 -2.47 14.21
N PRO A 30 -13.47 -2.01 14.53
CA PRO A 30 -12.72 -1.14 13.63
C PRO A 30 -12.28 -1.81 12.32
N LYS A 31 -12.13 -3.14 12.29
CA LYS A 31 -11.85 -3.88 11.04
C LYS A 31 -13.03 -3.84 10.07
N ILE A 32 -14.26 -3.93 10.58
CA ILE A 32 -15.48 -3.80 9.77
C ILE A 32 -15.60 -2.36 9.25
N ALA A 33 -15.33 -1.36 10.09
CA ALA A 33 -15.34 0.04 9.67
C ALA A 33 -14.28 0.32 8.59
N ALA A 34 -13.07 -0.22 8.73
CA ALA A 34 -12.02 -0.14 7.72
C ALA A 34 -12.44 -0.78 6.38
N MET A 35 -13.11 -1.93 6.43
CA MET A 35 -13.61 -2.61 5.23
C MET A 35 -14.70 -1.80 4.52
N LEU A 36 -15.63 -1.21 5.27
CA LEU A 36 -16.62 -0.27 4.74
C LEU A 36 -15.97 0.97 4.13
N LEU A 37 -14.94 1.50 4.79
CA LEU A 37 -14.18 2.64 4.29
C LEU A 37 -13.52 2.29 2.95
N LEU A 38 -12.83 1.15 2.86
CA LEU A 38 -12.19 0.67 1.63
C LEU A 38 -13.19 0.42 0.48
N ALA A 39 -14.43 0.07 0.81
CA ALA A 39 -15.49 -0.10 -0.19
C ALA A 39 -16.04 1.23 -0.74
N ALA A 40 -15.97 2.32 0.02
CA ALA A 40 -16.53 3.62 -0.37
C ALA A 40 -16.07 4.14 -1.76
N PRO A 41 -14.77 4.12 -2.13
CA PRO A 41 -14.34 4.57 -3.46
C PRO A 41 -14.82 3.66 -4.61
N HIS A 42 -15.13 2.39 -4.34
CA HIS A 42 -15.65 1.46 -5.34
C HIS A 42 -17.11 1.77 -5.69
N LEU A 43 -17.88 2.34 -4.75
CA LEU A 43 -19.28 2.73 -4.97
C LEU A 43 -19.40 4.00 -5.81
N ILE A 44 -18.43 4.92 -5.71
CA ILE A 44 -18.51 6.24 -6.34
C ILE A 44 -18.03 6.22 -7.80
N GLY A 45 -17.21 5.23 -8.20
CA GLY A 45 -16.78 5.03 -9.58
C GLY A 45 -15.88 6.16 -10.13
N ALA A 46 -14.81 5.82 -10.83
CA ALA A 46 -13.92 6.85 -11.39
C ALA A 46 -14.66 7.66 -12.48
N PRO A 47 -14.60 9.01 -12.48
CA PRO A 47 -15.15 9.81 -13.57
C PRO A 47 -14.49 9.41 -14.89
N GLN A 48 -15.23 8.95 -15.91
CA GLN A 48 -14.65 8.44 -17.17
C GLN A 48 -14.10 9.57 -18.07
N PRO A 49 -13.05 9.34 -18.87
CA PRO A 49 -12.54 10.35 -19.80
C PRO A 49 -13.39 10.34 -21.07
N LEU A 50 -13.78 11.53 -21.56
CA LEU A 50 -14.61 11.66 -22.76
C LEU A 50 -13.87 11.33 -24.07
N ILE A 51 -12.53 11.32 -24.05
CA ILE A 51 -11.69 11.11 -25.24
C ILE A 51 -10.51 10.20 -24.84
N PHE A 52 -10.39 9.05 -25.51
CA PHE A 52 -9.25 8.14 -25.39
C PHE A 52 -8.26 8.41 -26.53
N GLU A 53 -7.68 9.61 -26.58
CA GLU A 53 -6.57 9.87 -27.49
C GLU A 53 -5.26 9.88 -26.72
N SER A 54 -4.64 8.70 -26.64
CA SER A 54 -3.23 8.58 -26.26
C SER A 54 -2.40 8.77 -27.53
N ASN A 55 -1.86 9.98 -27.72
CA ASN A 55 -0.88 10.27 -28.78
C ASN A 55 0.48 9.57 -28.57
N VAL A 56 0.61 8.76 -27.51
CA VAL A 56 1.84 8.05 -27.18
C VAL A 56 1.89 6.71 -27.90
N PRO A 57 2.96 6.41 -28.66
CA PRO A 57 3.17 5.10 -29.28
C PRO A 57 3.12 3.97 -28.24
N ALA A 58 2.44 2.87 -28.58
CA ALA A 58 2.26 1.72 -27.69
C ALA A 58 3.58 1.11 -27.20
N GLU A 59 4.64 1.21 -28.00
CA GLU A 59 5.96 0.72 -27.63
C GLU A 59 6.54 1.47 -26.41
N LEU A 60 6.33 2.79 -26.34
CA LEU A 60 6.86 3.61 -25.25
C LEU A 60 6.11 3.36 -23.94
N SER A 61 4.79 3.16 -24.01
CA SER A 61 3.98 2.84 -22.82
C SER A 61 4.32 1.45 -22.27
N ALA A 62 4.56 0.46 -23.15
CA ALA A 62 4.98 -0.88 -22.73
C ALA A 62 6.34 -0.85 -22.02
N GLN A 63 7.33 -0.13 -22.56
CA GLN A 63 8.65 0.02 -21.93
C GLN A 63 8.55 0.69 -20.55
N PHE A 64 7.73 1.74 -20.42
CA PHE A 64 7.50 2.40 -19.14
C PHE A 64 6.83 1.48 -18.12
N VAL A 65 5.81 0.71 -18.53
CA VAL A 65 5.12 -0.25 -17.65
C VAL A 65 6.10 -1.31 -17.15
N ILE A 66 6.91 -1.90 -18.03
CA ILE A 66 7.90 -2.91 -17.64
C ILE A 66 8.94 -2.31 -16.68
N ALA A 67 9.49 -1.15 -17.01
CA ALA A 67 10.51 -0.50 -16.19
C ALA A 67 9.99 -0.11 -14.80
N SER A 68 8.79 0.46 -14.72
CA SER A 68 8.17 0.88 -13.45
C SER A 68 7.77 -0.30 -12.56
N LEU A 69 7.28 -1.39 -13.15
CA LEU A 69 6.96 -2.63 -12.43
C LEU A 69 8.22 -3.29 -11.87
N LEU A 70 9.28 -3.44 -12.69
CA LEU A 70 10.55 -4.02 -12.23
C LEU A 70 11.21 -3.17 -11.15
N THR A 71 11.23 -1.86 -11.31
CA THR A 71 11.78 -0.93 -10.30
C THR A 71 11.02 -1.05 -8.99
N SER A 72 9.68 -1.07 -9.04
CA SER A 72 8.83 -1.22 -7.85
C SER A 72 9.05 -2.57 -7.18
N ALA A 73 9.09 -3.66 -7.95
CA ALA A 73 9.35 -5.00 -7.42
C ALA A 73 10.71 -5.07 -6.72
N PHE A 74 11.75 -4.52 -7.35
CA PHE A 74 13.09 -4.47 -6.76
C PHE A 74 13.12 -3.64 -5.48
N PHE A 75 12.51 -2.45 -5.49
CA PHE A 75 12.40 -1.59 -4.31
C PHE A 75 11.73 -2.30 -3.13
N TRP A 76 10.59 -2.95 -3.36
CA TRP A 76 9.86 -3.70 -2.33
C TRP A 76 10.64 -4.92 -1.83
N MET A 77 11.37 -5.61 -2.71
CA MET A 77 12.23 -6.72 -2.32
C MET A 77 13.35 -6.26 -1.39
N VAL A 78 14.05 -5.17 -1.75
CA VAL A 78 15.13 -4.60 -0.91
C VAL A 78 14.57 -4.12 0.43
N LEU A 79 13.43 -3.43 0.45
CA LEU A 79 12.77 -3.02 1.69
C LEU A 79 12.40 -4.22 2.56
N GLY A 80 11.74 -5.23 1.98
CA GLY A 80 11.31 -6.42 2.71
C GLY A 80 12.47 -7.19 3.33
N VAL A 81 13.54 -7.43 2.56
CA VAL A 81 14.75 -8.10 3.05
C VAL A 81 15.44 -7.28 4.14
N SER A 82 15.59 -5.97 3.93
CA SER A 82 16.24 -5.08 4.90
C SER A 82 15.47 -5.04 6.22
N THR A 83 14.15 -4.81 6.16
CA THR A 83 13.28 -4.78 7.35
C THR A 83 13.28 -6.12 8.07
N GLY A 84 13.18 -7.25 7.35
CA GLY A 84 13.23 -8.58 7.95
C GLY A 84 14.56 -8.86 8.65
N TYR A 85 15.69 -8.52 8.00
CA TYR A 85 17.03 -8.66 8.56
C TYR A 85 17.22 -7.81 9.83
N PHE A 86 16.81 -6.55 9.81
CA PHE A 86 16.88 -5.68 11.00
C PHE A 86 15.98 -6.17 12.12
N TYR A 87 14.77 -6.65 11.81
CA TYR A 87 13.84 -7.18 12.80
C TYR A 87 14.44 -8.39 13.54
N GLN A 88 14.99 -9.37 12.80
CA GLN A 88 15.64 -10.54 13.40
C GLN A 88 16.85 -10.14 14.26
N ARG A 89 17.64 -9.16 13.83
CA ARG A 89 18.84 -8.76 14.56
C ARG A 89 18.56 -7.94 15.82
N LEU A 90 17.56 -7.05 15.78
CA LEU A 90 17.27 -6.12 16.87
C LEU A 90 16.26 -6.69 17.87
N VAL A 91 15.21 -7.35 17.39
CA VAL A 91 14.11 -7.83 18.25
C VAL A 91 14.43 -9.20 18.85
N THR A 92 14.87 -10.17 18.03
CA THR A 92 15.11 -11.55 18.51
C THR A 92 16.25 -11.63 19.54
N ARG A 93 17.33 -10.86 19.38
CA ARG A 93 18.45 -10.86 20.34
C ARG A 93 18.07 -10.38 21.73
N THR A 94 17.10 -9.48 21.83
CA THR A 94 16.66 -8.92 23.12
C THR A 94 15.88 -9.97 23.91
N THR A 95 15.01 -10.74 23.25
CA THR A 95 14.19 -11.78 23.88
C THR A 95 15.02 -12.93 24.43
N ASP A 96 16.05 -13.39 23.70
CA ASP A 96 16.94 -14.47 24.18
C ASP A 96 17.64 -14.07 25.48
N SER A 97 18.13 -12.83 25.57
CA SER A 97 18.86 -12.34 26.75
C SER A 97 18.00 -12.22 28.01
N LEU A 98 16.71 -11.93 27.88
CA LEU A 98 15.80 -11.84 29.01
C LEU A 98 15.40 -13.21 29.54
N SER A 99 15.28 -14.20 28.64
CA SER A 99 14.93 -15.58 29.01
C SER A 99 16.05 -16.31 29.75
N THR A 100 17.32 -16.01 29.44
CA THR A 100 18.49 -16.59 30.10
C THR A 100 18.80 -15.99 31.47
N VAL A 101 18.35 -14.76 31.74
CA VAL A 101 18.52 -14.10 33.05
C VAL A 101 17.41 -14.47 34.03
N SER A 102 16.25 -14.89 33.54
CA SER A 102 15.10 -15.30 34.37
C SER A 102 15.04 -16.81 34.69
N ALA A 103 15.97 -17.62 34.17
CA ALA A 103 16.08 -19.06 34.39
C ALA A 103 17.20 -19.38 35.39
#